data_AF-A0AAN8MEM6-F1
#
_entry.id   AF-A0AAN8MEM6-F1
#
_cell.length_a   1.000
_cell.length_b   1.000
_cell.length_c   1.000
_cell.angle_alpha   90.00
_cell.angle_beta   90.00
_cell.angle_gamma   90.00
#
_symmetry.space_group_name_H-M   'P 1'
#
loop_
_entity.id
_entity.type
_entity.pdbx_description
1 polymer ?
#
loop_
_entity_poly.entity_id
_entity_poly.type
_entity_poly.pdbx_seq_one_letter_code
_entity_poly.pdbx_strand_id
1 'polypeptide(L)'
;MSGSLLLAQSVPPTTLKCPGCHQAGARKVKGQCAVCQHCSMALRRVYQFCWACGREWPQSGGAPGGQGGHFSCPLPGCALRAALLSPEVIVDPCSSAQGCPFFRACPGCKAILTHTGEGCPNIICPHCDKEFCFRCLKDSYDCEEEDDDFEDPVPCIVVDNSQSLRELEL
;
A
#
# COMPACT_ATOMS: atom_id res chain seq x y z
N MET A 1 -25.00 -14.10 -39.29
CA MET A 1 -25.72 -13.71 -38.07
C MET A 1 -25.23 -14.60 -36.94
N SER A 2 -24.18 -14.21 -36.21
CA SER A 2 -23.85 -14.76 -34.90
C SER A 2 -23.11 -13.67 -34.15
N GLY A 3 -23.87 -12.86 -33.42
CA GLY A 3 -23.31 -11.89 -32.48
C GLY A 3 -22.88 -12.64 -31.22
N SER A 4 -21.59 -12.67 -30.95
CA SER A 4 -21.06 -13.09 -29.66
C SER A 4 -21.45 -12.05 -28.61
N LEU A 5 -22.39 -12.40 -27.73
CA LEU A 5 -22.65 -11.67 -26.50
C LEU A 5 -21.44 -11.86 -25.57
N LEU A 6 -20.56 -10.86 -25.49
CA LEU A 6 -19.61 -10.75 -24.39
C LEU A 6 -20.40 -10.34 -23.14
N LEU A 7 -20.63 -11.30 -22.25
CA LEU A 7 -21.10 -11.03 -20.90
C LEU A 7 -20.01 -10.23 -20.17
N ALA A 8 -20.24 -8.93 -20.01
CA ALA A 8 -19.47 -8.11 -19.08
C ALA A 8 -19.67 -8.69 -17.67
N GLN A 9 -18.64 -9.36 -17.14
CA GLN A 9 -18.63 -9.79 -15.76
C GLN A 9 -18.63 -8.53 -14.90
N SER A 10 -19.76 -8.23 -14.26
CA SER A 10 -19.86 -7.13 -13.31
C SER A 10 -18.94 -7.42 -12.13
N VAL A 11 -17.86 -6.65 -11.99
CA VAL A 11 -17.01 -6.68 -10.78
C VAL A 11 -17.92 -6.40 -9.58
N PRO A 12 -17.99 -7.29 -8.58
CA PRO A 12 -18.81 -7.04 -7.40
C PRO A 12 -18.34 -5.75 -6.72
N PRO A 13 -19.24 -4.90 -6.23
CA PRO A 13 -18.84 -3.67 -5.54
C PRO A 13 -17.96 -4.04 -4.35
N THR A 14 -16.67 -3.66 -4.42
CA THR A 14 -15.71 -3.90 -3.34
C THR A 14 -16.23 -3.22 -2.08
N THR A 15 -16.63 -4.00 -1.09
CA THR A 15 -17.12 -3.46 0.18
C THR A 15 -15.94 -2.92 0.98
N LEU A 16 -15.99 -1.64 1.34
CA LEU A 16 -14.93 -1.00 2.10
C LEU A 16 -14.88 -1.60 3.52
N LYS A 17 -13.71 -2.08 3.92
CA LYS A 17 -13.45 -2.59 5.27
C LYS A 17 -13.01 -1.46 6.21
N CYS A 18 -13.49 -1.51 7.44
CA CYS A 18 -13.04 -0.61 8.49
C CYS A 18 -11.65 -1.03 9.00
N PRO A 19 -10.67 -0.12 9.12
CA PRO A 19 -9.35 -0.44 9.67
C PRO A 19 -9.37 -0.72 11.18
N GLY A 20 -10.39 -0.24 11.91
CA GLY A 20 -10.50 -0.48 13.36
C GLY A 20 -11.13 -1.82 13.72
N CYS A 21 -12.26 -2.20 13.09
CA CYS A 21 -12.97 -3.45 13.41
C CYS A 21 -12.88 -4.53 12.33
N HIS A 22 -12.25 -4.24 11.18
CA HIS A 22 -12.04 -5.17 10.06
C HIS A 22 -13.33 -5.66 9.36
N GLN A 23 -14.49 -5.19 9.82
CA GLN A 23 -15.79 -5.47 9.21
C GLN A 23 -15.97 -4.70 7.90
N ALA A 24 -16.59 -5.36 6.92
CA ALA A 24 -17.04 -4.73 5.69
C ALA A 24 -18.26 -3.82 5.96
N GLY A 25 -18.48 -2.84 5.08
CA GLY A 25 -19.67 -1.97 5.15
C GLY A 25 -19.39 -0.56 5.66
N ALA A 26 -18.14 -0.11 5.68
CA ALA A 26 -17.85 1.30 5.89
C ALA A 26 -18.41 2.14 4.73
N ARG A 27 -19.00 3.29 5.04
CA ARG A 27 -19.65 4.16 4.05
C ARG A 27 -18.73 5.33 3.69
N LYS A 28 -18.39 5.47 2.40
CA LYS A 28 -17.72 6.67 1.88
C LYS A 28 -18.62 7.89 2.10
N VAL A 29 -18.06 9.00 2.56
CA VAL A 29 -18.81 10.22 2.87
C VAL A 29 -18.47 11.33 1.88
N LYS A 30 -17.24 11.86 1.95
CA LYS A 30 -16.77 12.92 1.06
C LYS A 30 -15.27 12.74 0.82
N GLY A 31 -14.85 12.88 -0.43
CA GLY A 31 -13.44 12.74 -0.78
C GLY A 31 -12.87 11.39 -0.33
N GLN A 32 -11.72 11.43 0.34
CA GLN A 32 -11.06 10.25 0.90
C GLN A 32 -11.62 9.77 2.26
N CYS A 33 -12.67 10.39 2.80
CA CYS A 33 -13.22 10.05 4.11
C CYS A 33 -14.34 8.99 4.06
N ALA A 34 -14.31 8.05 5.00
CA ALA A 34 -15.34 7.05 5.24
C ALA A 34 -15.69 6.94 6.73
N VAL A 35 -16.90 6.44 7.03
CA VAL A 35 -17.41 6.24 8.39
C VAL A 35 -17.69 4.76 8.62
N CYS A 36 -17.28 4.24 9.78
CA CYS A 36 -17.71 2.93 10.25
C CYS A 36 -18.77 3.07 11.34
N GLN A 37 -19.98 2.55 11.08
CA GLN A 37 -21.07 2.60 12.07
C GLN A 37 -20.78 1.74 13.29
N HIS A 38 -20.21 0.54 13.11
CA HIS A 38 -19.89 -0.35 14.22
C HIS A 38 -18.89 0.27 15.19
N CYS A 39 -17.76 0.79 14.68
CA CYS A 39 -16.80 1.54 15.52
C CYS A 39 -17.42 2.80 16.10
N SER A 40 -18.31 3.49 15.37
CA SER A 40 -18.94 4.70 15.91
C SER A 40 -19.83 4.41 17.12
N MET A 41 -20.57 3.30 17.08
CA MET A 41 -21.36 2.83 18.22
C MET A 41 -20.48 2.38 19.38
N ALA A 42 -19.44 1.60 19.11
CA ALA A 42 -18.52 1.09 20.13
C ALA A 42 -17.75 2.22 20.84
N LEU A 43 -17.29 3.22 20.10
CA LEU A 43 -16.52 4.35 20.63
C LEU A 43 -17.39 5.51 21.13
N ARG A 44 -18.72 5.43 20.96
CA ARG A 44 -19.68 6.50 21.25
C ARG A 44 -19.31 7.87 20.65
N ARG A 45 -18.66 7.86 19.47
CA ARG A 45 -18.29 9.04 18.68
C ARG A 45 -18.30 8.67 17.20
N VAL A 46 -18.45 9.64 16.30
CA VAL A 46 -18.32 9.36 14.87
C VAL A 46 -16.88 8.94 14.59
N TYR A 47 -16.70 7.67 14.21
CA TYR A 47 -15.42 7.14 13.78
C TYR A 47 -15.28 7.31 12.27
N GLN A 48 -14.39 8.23 11.89
CA GLN A 48 -14.04 8.54 10.51
C GLN A 48 -12.62 8.07 10.22
N PHE A 49 -12.37 7.64 8.99
CA PHE A 49 -11.05 7.24 8.55
C PHE A 49 -10.85 7.54 7.07
N CYS A 50 -9.60 7.61 6.63
CA CYS A 50 -9.26 7.71 5.23
C CYS A 50 -9.42 6.33 4.58
N TRP A 51 -10.31 6.17 3.60
CA TRP A 51 -10.52 4.87 2.94
C TRP A 51 -9.34 4.42 2.08
N ALA A 52 -8.39 5.32 1.77
CA ALA A 52 -7.18 4.99 1.01
C ALA A 52 -6.02 4.54 1.92
N CYS A 53 -5.68 5.32 2.94
CA CYS A 53 -4.54 5.02 3.83
C CYS A 53 -4.92 4.34 5.15
N GLY A 54 -6.22 4.17 5.43
CA GLY A 54 -6.74 3.49 6.62
C GLY A 54 -6.55 4.23 7.94
N ARG A 55 -5.92 5.42 7.96
CA ARG A 55 -5.72 6.19 9.19
C ARG A 55 -6.99 6.90 9.63
N GLU A 56 -7.16 7.04 10.94
CA GLU A 56 -8.28 7.78 11.52
C GLU A 56 -8.27 9.22 10.99
N TRP A 57 -9.44 9.70 10.58
CA TRP A 57 -9.60 11.05 10.07
C TRP A 57 -9.50 12.02 11.24
N PRO A 58 -8.67 13.09 11.15
CA PRO A 58 -8.56 14.05 12.24
C PRO A 58 -9.94 14.62 12.60
N GLN A 59 -10.29 14.59 13.88
CA GLN A 59 -11.50 15.25 14.34
C GLN A 59 -11.32 16.76 14.13
N SER A 60 -12.19 17.38 13.34
CA SER A 60 -12.24 18.84 13.24
C SER A 60 -12.64 19.39 14.60
N GLY A 61 -11.71 20.06 15.29
CA GLY A 61 -11.96 20.65 16.61
C GLY A 61 -13.16 21.61 16.58
N GLY A 62 -14.20 21.29 17.36
CA GLY A 62 -15.06 22.29 18.01
C GLY A 62 -16.20 22.95 17.23
N ALA A 63 -16.48 22.63 15.95
CA ALA A 63 -17.63 23.21 15.25
C ALA A 63 -18.80 22.19 15.12
N PRO A 64 -20.05 22.52 15.52
CA PRO A 64 -21.25 21.67 15.34
C PRO A 64 -21.67 21.41 13.87
N GLY A 65 -20.77 21.64 12.92
CA GLY A 65 -20.94 21.41 11.49
C GLY A 65 -19.60 21.22 10.78
N GLY A 66 -18.58 20.72 11.50
CA GLY A 66 -17.17 20.59 11.06
C GLY A 66 -16.95 19.66 9.87
N GLN A 67 -17.48 20.04 8.72
CA GLN A 67 -17.14 19.51 7.39
C GLN A 67 -16.20 20.50 6.73
N GLY A 68 -14.98 20.64 7.26
CA GLY A 68 -13.89 21.27 6.52
C GLY A 68 -13.77 20.58 5.15
N GLY A 69 -13.89 21.36 4.07
CA GLY A 69 -14.17 20.89 2.71
C GLY A 69 -13.03 20.14 2.00
N HIS A 70 -12.20 19.39 2.72
CA HIS A 70 -11.09 18.67 2.11
C HIS A 70 -11.59 17.41 1.38
N PHE A 71 -11.37 17.39 0.07
CA PHE A 71 -11.59 16.21 -0.77
C PHE A 71 -10.45 15.16 -0.60
N SER A 72 -9.30 15.57 -0.07
CA SER A 72 -8.11 14.73 0.15
C SER A 72 -7.83 14.52 1.64
N CYS A 73 -7.13 13.42 1.96
CA CYS A 73 -6.66 13.16 3.31
C CYS A 73 -5.66 14.25 3.76
N PRO A 74 -5.88 14.87 4.93
CA PRO A 74 -4.99 15.91 5.43
C PRO A 74 -3.69 15.34 6.05
N LEU A 75 -3.61 14.02 6.25
CA LEU A 75 -2.46 13.39 6.88
C LEU A 75 -1.29 13.27 5.89
N PRO A 76 -0.07 13.71 6.27
CA PRO A 76 1.10 13.60 5.42
C PRO A 76 1.37 12.15 5.02
N GLY A 77 1.97 11.96 3.84
CA GLY A 77 2.27 10.62 3.32
C GLY A 77 1.03 9.76 3.03
N CYS A 78 -0.18 10.33 2.92
CA CYS A 78 -1.38 9.53 2.62
C CYS A 78 -1.24 8.77 1.30
N ALA A 79 -0.74 9.41 0.24
CA ALA A 79 -0.57 8.78 -1.06
C ALA A 79 0.45 7.62 -1.00
N LEU A 80 1.58 7.85 -0.34
CA LEU A 80 2.61 6.83 -0.10
C LEU A 80 2.05 5.63 0.66
N ARG A 81 1.42 5.86 1.83
CA ARG A 81 0.81 4.78 2.61
C ARG A 81 -0.29 4.04 1.84
N ALA A 82 -1.12 4.75 1.09
CA ALA A 82 -2.18 4.13 0.28
C ALA A 82 -1.59 3.23 -0.82
N ALA A 83 -0.53 3.66 -1.49
CA ALA A 83 0.17 2.84 -2.47
C ALA A 83 0.78 1.58 -1.85
N LEU A 84 1.41 1.71 -0.67
CA LEU A 84 2.01 0.57 0.04
C LEU A 84 0.99 -0.43 0.61
N LEU A 85 -0.25 0.00 0.86
CA LEU A 85 -1.37 -0.85 1.24
C LEU A 85 -2.08 -1.51 0.05
N SER A 86 -1.70 -1.18 -1.19
CA SER A 86 -2.28 -1.79 -2.38
C SER A 86 -2.10 -3.32 -2.34
N PRO A 87 -3.14 -4.12 -2.60
CA PRO A 87 -3.02 -5.57 -2.71
C PRO A 87 -2.42 -6.01 -4.05
N GLU A 88 -2.15 -5.07 -4.97
CA GLU A 88 -1.59 -5.38 -6.28
C GLU A 88 -0.17 -5.91 -6.16
N VAL A 89 0.09 -6.99 -6.90
CA VAL A 89 1.40 -7.64 -7.01
C VAL A 89 1.78 -7.77 -8.47
N ILE A 90 3.07 -7.91 -8.73
CA ILE A 90 3.59 -8.21 -10.07
C ILE A 90 3.23 -9.67 -10.40
N VAL A 91 2.36 -9.85 -11.40
CA VAL A 91 1.82 -11.17 -11.79
C VAL A 91 2.51 -11.79 -13.01
N ASP A 92 3.37 -11.04 -13.71
CA ASP A 92 4.08 -11.55 -14.88
C ASP A 92 5.01 -12.71 -14.47
N PRO A 93 4.79 -13.94 -14.97
CA PRO A 93 5.60 -15.10 -14.62
C PRO A 93 7.04 -15.04 -15.15
N CYS A 94 7.31 -14.18 -16.13
CA CYS A 94 8.65 -13.98 -16.68
C CYS A 94 9.44 -12.92 -15.91
N SER A 95 8.79 -12.19 -15.00
CA SER A 95 9.42 -11.12 -14.22
C SER A 95 10.26 -11.68 -13.08
N SER A 96 11.48 -11.18 -12.95
CA SER A 96 12.33 -11.45 -11.77
C SER A 96 11.72 -10.91 -10.46
N ALA A 97 10.80 -9.95 -10.56
CA ALA A 97 10.05 -9.39 -9.45
C ALA A 97 8.66 -10.02 -9.26
N GLN A 98 8.36 -11.16 -9.91
CA GLN A 98 7.09 -11.87 -9.73
C GLN A 98 6.76 -12.08 -8.24
N GLY A 99 5.53 -11.76 -7.86
CA GLY A 99 5.02 -11.87 -6.49
C GLY A 99 5.35 -10.67 -5.59
N CYS A 100 6.19 -9.73 -6.04
CA CYS A 100 6.44 -8.51 -5.27
C CYS A 100 5.21 -7.59 -5.25
N PRO A 101 4.99 -6.81 -4.17
CA PRO A 101 4.08 -5.67 -4.20
C PRO A 101 4.37 -4.77 -5.40
N PHE A 102 3.32 -4.31 -6.09
CA PHE A 102 3.47 -3.48 -7.29
C PHE A 102 4.09 -2.11 -6.97
N PHE A 103 3.76 -1.56 -5.81
CA PHE A 103 4.35 -0.34 -5.26
C PHE A 103 5.25 -0.68 -4.07
N ARG A 104 6.47 -0.13 -4.07
CA ARG A 104 7.38 -0.16 -2.94
C ARG A 104 7.90 1.23 -2.61
N ALA A 105 8.34 1.42 -1.36
CA ALA A 105 9.05 2.62 -0.96
C ALA A 105 10.55 2.40 -1.12
N CYS A 106 11.26 3.39 -1.67
CA CYS A 106 12.72 3.38 -1.65
C CYS A 106 13.23 3.29 -0.20
N PRO A 107 14.14 2.34 0.13
CA PRO A 107 14.71 2.24 1.47
C PRO A 107 15.38 3.52 1.96
N GLY A 108 16.01 4.28 1.04
CA GLY A 108 16.72 5.54 1.34
C GLY A 108 15.80 6.75 1.49
N CYS A 109 15.06 7.12 0.44
CA CYS A 109 14.29 8.38 0.40
C CYS A 109 12.77 8.22 0.51
N LYS A 110 12.26 6.98 0.63
CA LYS A 110 10.82 6.65 0.72
C LYS A 110 9.96 7.06 -0.49
N ALA A 111 10.58 7.43 -1.61
CA ALA A 111 9.86 7.62 -2.88
C ALA A 111 9.14 6.34 -3.31
N ILE A 112 7.97 6.47 -3.93
CA ILE A 112 7.20 5.34 -4.46
C ILE A 112 7.86 4.87 -5.76
N LEU A 113 8.17 3.58 -5.83
CA LEU A 113 8.79 2.92 -6.97
C LEU A 113 7.95 1.73 -7.41
N THR A 114 8.06 1.39 -8.69
CA THR A 114 7.53 0.17 -9.28
C THR A 114 8.62 -0.50 -10.12
N HIS A 115 8.48 -1.79 -10.35
CA HIS A 115 9.39 -2.56 -11.21
C HIS A 115 8.70 -2.77 -12.57
N THR A 116 9.44 -2.55 -13.66
CA THR A 116 8.89 -2.64 -15.03
C THR A 116 8.44 -4.04 -15.41
N GLY A 117 8.98 -5.05 -14.72
CA GLY A 117 8.75 -6.47 -15.01
C GLY A 117 9.86 -7.08 -15.87
N GLU A 118 10.74 -6.24 -16.42
CA GLU A 118 11.82 -6.66 -17.31
C GLU A 118 13.17 -6.67 -16.57
N GLY A 119 14.03 -7.64 -16.87
CA GLY A 119 15.42 -7.66 -16.41
C GLY A 119 15.63 -8.13 -14.96
N CYS A 120 16.70 -7.61 -14.36
CA CYS A 120 17.18 -7.96 -13.00
C CYS A 120 16.23 -7.43 -11.92
N PRO A 121 16.06 -8.11 -10.78
CA PRO A 121 15.23 -7.59 -9.70
C PRO A 121 15.80 -6.32 -9.05
N ASN A 122 17.05 -5.97 -9.29
CA ASN A 122 17.67 -4.76 -8.76
C ASN A 122 17.20 -3.53 -9.51
N ILE A 123 16.88 -2.47 -8.77
CA ILE A 123 16.52 -1.17 -9.34
C ILE A 123 17.33 -0.06 -8.70
N ILE A 124 17.53 1.02 -9.44
CA ILE A 124 18.15 2.26 -8.94
C ILE A 124 17.03 3.27 -8.70
N CYS A 125 16.98 3.84 -7.50
CA CYS A 125 16.01 4.89 -7.20
C CYS A 125 16.34 6.17 -7.99
N PRO A 126 15.46 6.68 -8.86
CA PRO A 126 15.73 7.89 -9.64
C PRO A 126 15.74 9.20 -8.81
N HIS A 127 15.46 9.12 -7.51
CA HIS A 127 15.41 10.27 -6.62
C HIS A 127 16.63 10.40 -5.71
N CYS A 128 17.32 9.30 -5.41
CA CYS A 128 18.45 9.30 -4.47
C CYS A 128 19.57 8.33 -4.85
N ASP A 129 19.52 7.76 -6.06
CA ASP A 129 20.51 6.86 -6.67
C ASP A 129 20.85 5.58 -5.87
N LYS A 130 20.06 5.27 -4.84
CA LYS A 130 20.23 4.02 -4.08
C LYS A 130 19.82 2.85 -4.95
N GLU A 131 20.75 1.94 -5.17
CA GLU A 131 20.51 0.64 -5.78
C GLU A 131 20.12 -0.38 -4.71
N PHE A 132 19.08 -1.17 -4.97
CA PHE A 132 18.63 -2.22 -4.06
C PHE A 132 17.82 -3.29 -4.82
N CYS A 133 17.72 -4.49 -4.24
CA CYS A 133 16.90 -5.56 -4.78
C CYS A 133 15.41 -5.30 -4.51
N PHE A 134 14.59 -5.25 -5.55
CA PHE A 134 13.14 -5.01 -5.43
C PHE A 134 12.39 -6.17 -4.74
N ARG A 135 13.02 -7.34 -4.57
CA ARG A 135 12.42 -8.49 -3.87
C ARG A 135 12.57 -8.38 -2.36
N CYS A 136 13.80 -8.19 -1.88
CA CYS A 136 14.15 -8.26 -0.47
C CYS A 136 14.44 -6.89 0.17
N LEU A 137 14.52 -5.82 -0.62
CA LEU A 137 14.84 -4.45 -0.20
C LEU A 137 16.26 -4.24 0.36
N LYS A 138 17.15 -5.24 0.26
CA LYS A 138 18.57 -5.14 0.64
C LYS A 138 19.40 -4.50 -0.47
N ASP A 139 20.59 -4.03 -0.10
CA ASP A 139 21.53 -3.44 -1.05
C ASP A 139 22.07 -4.54 -1.99
N SER A 140 22.51 -4.14 -3.19
CA SER A 140 22.96 -5.06 -4.23
C SER A 140 24.11 -5.96 -3.75
N TYR A 141 25.03 -5.41 -2.95
CA TYR A 141 26.18 -6.11 -2.38
C TYR A 141 25.81 -7.17 -1.34
N ASP A 142 24.72 -6.98 -0.58
CA ASP A 142 24.26 -7.95 0.44
C ASP A 142 23.69 -9.25 -0.16
N CYS A 143 23.53 -9.29 -1.49
CA CYS A 143 23.05 -10.48 -2.20
C CYS A 143 24.19 -11.27 -2.86
N GLU A 144 25.43 -10.78 -2.80
CA GLU A 144 26.60 -11.32 -3.51
C GLU A 144 27.70 -11.86 -2.56
N GLU A 145 27.57 -11.73 -1.23
CA GLU A 145 28.54 -12.28 -0.28
C GLU A 145 28.40 -13.81 -0.17
N GLU A 146 29.07 -14.51 -1.07
CA GLU A 146 29.57 -15.88 -0.87
C GLU A 146 30.92 -15.77 -0.12
N ASP A 147 30.89 -15.41 1.16
CA ASP A 147 32.08 -15.53 1.99
C ASP A 147 32.28 -17.03 2.33
N ASP A 148 33.49 -17.52 2.06
CA ASP A 148 33.97 -18.91 2.08
C ASP A 148 33.99 -19.55 3.51
N ASP A 149 33.20 -19.03 4.44
CA ASP A 149 33.08 -19.47 5.83
C ASP A 149 31.63 -19.86 6.16
N PHE A 150 31.21 -21.05 5.73
CA PHE A 150 30.16 -21.91 6.31
C PHE A 150 28.96 -21.23 7.04
N GLU A 151 28.39 -20.15 6.51
CA GLU A 151 27.05 -19.66 6.86
C GLU A 151 26.21 -19.71 5.59
N ASP A 152 25.09 -20.43 5.63
CA ASP A 152 24.18 -20.54 4.49
C ASP A 152 23.75 -19.14 4.02
N PRO A 153 23.97 -18.77 2.75
CA PRO A 153 23.64 -17.43 2.27
C PRO A 153 22.15 -17.15 2.45
N VAL A 154 21.83 -16.00 3.07
CA VAL A 154 20.44 -15.63 3.37
C VAL A 154 19.67 -15.51 2.05
N PRO A 155 18.64 -16.35 1.81
CA PRO A 155 17.99 -16.41 0.51
C PRO A 155 17.27 -15.10 0.18
N CYS A 156 17.37 -14.67 -1.07
CA CYS A 156 16.64 -13.52 -1.60
C CYS A 156 15.13 -13.83 -1.71
N ILE A 157 14.40 -13.56 -0.63
CA ILE A 157 12.94 -13.76 -0.54
C ILE A 157 12.18 -12.47 -0.84
N VAL A 158 10.97 -12.61 -1.38
CA VAL A 158 10.04 -11.48 -1.55
C VAL A 158 9.51 -11.07 -0.18
N VAL A 159 9.76 -9.83 0.23
CA VAL A 159 9.18 -9.24 1.44
C VAL A 159 7.99 -8.35 1.11
N ASP A 160 7.02 -8.23 2.01
CA ASP A 160 5.90 -7.28 1.84
C ASP A 160 6.30 -5.83 2.23
N ASN A 161 5.32 -4.92 2.23
CA ASN A 161 5.53 -3.52 2.61
C ASN A 161 5.41 -3.26 4.12
N SER A 162 5.32 -4.29 4.97
CA SER A 162 5.00 -4.12 6.40
C SER A 162 6.04 -3.30 7.15
N GLN A 163 7.33 -3.47 6.88
CA GLN A 163 8.38 -2.66 7.49
C GLN A 163 8.28 -1.19 7.07
N SER A 164 8.14 -0.92 5.76
CA SER A 164 7.95 0.46 5.27
C SER A 164 6.70 1.11 5.85
N LEU A 165 5.61 0.35 6.05
CA LEU A 165 4.40 0.84 6.67
C LEU A 165 4.59 1.22 8.15
N ARG A 166 5.37 0.45 8.91
CA ARG A 166 5.71 0.76 10.32
C ARG A 166 6.55 2.03 10.43
N GLU A 167 7.52 2.20 9.52
CA GLU A 167 8.38 3.40 9.48
C GLU A 167 7.61 4.68 9.14
N LEU A 168 6.47 4.57 8.43
CA LEU A 168 5.59 5.69 8.12
C LEU A 168 4.54 5.98 9.21
N GLU A 169 4.47 5.13 10.24
CA GLU A 169 3.62 5.31 11.42
C GLU A 169 4.38 5.96 12.60
N LEU A 170 5.71 6.06 12.50
CA LEU A 170 6.59 6.85 13.37
C LEU A 170 6.65 8.31 12.90
#